data_AF-A0A2N4Z490-F1
#
_entry.id   AF-A0A2N4Z490-F1
#
_cell.length_a   1.000
_cell.length_b   1.000
_cell.length_c   1.000
_cell.angle_alpha   90.00
_cell.angle_beta   90.00
_cell.angle_gamma   90.00
#
_symmetry.space_group_name_H-M   'P 1'
#
loop_
_entity.id
_entity.type
_entity.pdbx_description
1 polymer ?
#
loop_
_entity_poly.entity_id
_entity_poly.type
_entity_poly.pdbx_seq_one_letter_code
_entity_poly.pdbx_strand_id
1 'polypeptide(L)'
;HFITKSPNSGRCHYGYILQNGVCKTQQARLKPLRYAAAIENGMANKLGSDPGYVGLITKNPLNPHWSPYWSGADLYDLDYLADFVDLNAPNPKEKRGLEYGLGRNVNLFDDLRLYAYRHVLEFKDSSGFDSWMREIENQAINLNTLCNPKNLLPFGEVKATARSIGKWTWKNFSRSAFSSVQAHRGRMNGGKKKNNYKKQSNIEEMIRFLGGEK
;
A
#
# COMPACT_ATOMS: atom_id res chain seq x y z
N HIS A 1 -22.17 1.37 -21.27
CA HIS A 1 -22.02 0.89 -19.87
C HIS A 1 -23.30 0.18 -19.42
N PHE A 2 -23.28 -0.52 -18.27
CA PHE A 2 -24.45 -1.16 -17.68
C PHE A 2 -24.56 -0.88 -16.18
N ILE A 3 -25.76 -1.06 -15.62
CA ILE A 3 -26.05 -0.98 -14.20
C ILE A 3 -26.82 -2.24 -13.79
N THR A 4 -26.45 -2.87 -12.70
CA THR A 4 -27.20 -4.00 -12.12
C THR A 4 -27.62 -3.67 -10.70
N LYS A 5 -28.91 -3.79 -10.41
CA LYS A 5 -29.51 -3.42 -9.13
C LYS A 5 -30.02 -4.64 -8.39
N SER A 6 -29.66 -4.79 -7.12
CA SER A 6 -30.31 -5.79 -6.26
C SER A 6 -31.79 -5.42 -6.07
N PRO A 7 -32.76 -6.31 -6.37
CA PRO A 7 -34.18 -6.01 -6.20
C PRO A 7 -34.53 -5.65 -4.75
N ASN A 8 -33.93 -6.37 -3.79
CA ASN A 8 -34.28 -6.24 -2.37
C ASN A 8 -33.59 -5.04 -1.71
N SER A 9 -32.29 -4.83 -1.97
CA SER A 9 -31.50 -3.79 -1.28
C SER A 9 -31.35 -2.50 -2.06
N GLY A 10 -31.68 -2.50 -3.36
CA GLY A 10 -31.44 -1.38 -4.26
C GLY A 10 -29.96 -1.10 -4.55
N ARG A 11 -29.02 -1.87 -3.99
CA ARG A 11 -27.58 -1.67 -4.20
C ARG A 11 -27.19 -1.99 -5.64
N CYS A 12 -26.53 -1.05 -6.29
CA CYS A 12 -26.15 -1.13 -7.69
C CYS A 12 -24.67 -1.41 -7.90
N HIS A 13 -24.33 -2.14 -8.97
CA HIS A 13 -22.99 -2.12 -9.55
C HIS A 13 -23.04 -1.46 -10.91
N TYR A 14 -22.06 -0.62 -11.20
CA TYR A 14 -21.86 0.04 -12.48
C TYR A 14 -20.72 -0.65 -13.23
N GLY A 15 -20.94 -0.98 -14.50
CA GLY A 15 -19.94 -1.59 -15.37
C GLY A 15 -19.70 -0.75 -16.62
N TYR A 16 -18.48 -0.23 -16.76
CA TYR A 16 -18.01 0.44 -17.98
C TYR A 16 -17.19 -0.57 -18.79
N ILE A 17 -17.63 -0.83 -20.02
CA ILE A 17 -17.01 -1.83 -20.88
C ILE A 17 -15.98 -1.13 -21.75
N LEU A 18 -14.72 -1.54 -21.64
CA LEU A 18 -13.64 -0.93 -22.41
C LEU A 18 -13.60 -1.51 -23.83
N GLN A 19 -13.31 -0.65 -24.81
CA GLN A 19 -13.03 -1.08 -26.18
C GLN A 19 -11.74 -1.91 -26.24
N ASN A 20 -10.71 -1.43 -25.55
CA ASN A 20 -9.42 -2.10 -25.41
C ASN A 20 -9.26 -2.60 -23.97
N GLY A 21 -9.29 -3.92 -23.78
CA GLY A 21 -9.14 -4.54 -22.47
C GLY A 21 -7.75 -4.34 -21.86
N VAL A 22 -7.69 -4.22 -20.52
CA VAL A 22 -6.43 -4.12 -19.78
C VAL A 22 -6.14 -5.46 -19.11
N CYS A 23 -4.99 -6.05 -19.42
CA CYS A 23 -4.54 -7.29 -18.78
C CYS A 23 -4.31 -7.05 -17.28
N LYS A 24 -4.92 -7.89 -16.43
CA LYS A 24 -4.80 -7.84 -14.95
C LYS A 24 -4.01 -9.01 -14.35
N THR A 25 -3.33 -9.81 -15.18
CA THR A 25 -2.52 -10.94 -14.71
C THR A 25 -1.20 -10.46 -14.09
N GLN A 26 -0.46 -11.35 -13.43
CA GLN A 26 0.84 -11.03 -12.84
C GLN A 26 1.91 -10.65 -13.88
N GLN A 27 1.71 -11.01 -15.15
CA GLN A 27 2.60 -10.66 -16.27
C GLN A 27 2.16 -9.38 -17.00
N ALA A 28 1.14 -8.68 -16.50
CA ALA A 28 0.64 -7.47 -17.13
C ALA A 28 1.66 -6.33 -17.11
N ARG A 29 1.60 -5.49 -18.15
CA ARG A 29 2.38 -4.24 -18.20
C ARG A 29 1.88 -3.31 -17.10
N LEU A 30 2.79 -2.90 -16.22
CA LEU A 30 2.43 -2.13 -15.03
C LEU A 30 1.87 -0.73 -15.35
N LYS A 31 2.36 -0.07 -16.41
CA LYS A 31 1.91 1.29 -16.78
C LYS A 31 0.41 1.34 -17.16
N PRO A 32 -0.08 0.54 -18.13
CA PRO A 32 -1.52 0.45 -18.42
C PRO A 32 -2.37 0.02 -17.22
N LEU A 33 -1.87 -0.94 -16.43
CA LEU A 33 -2.59 -1.43 -15.25
C LEU A 33 -2.77 -0.34 -14.19
N ARG A 34 -1.72 0.44 -13.90
CA ARG A 34 -1.76 1.58 -12.98
C ARG A 34 -2.70 2.67 -13.49
N TYR A 35 -2.65 2.96 -14.78
CA TYR A 35 -3.51 3.98 -15.40
C TYR A 35 -4.99 3.59 -15.30
N ALA A 36 -5.33 2.34 -15.65
CA ALA A 36 -6.69 1.82 -15.50
C ALA A 36 -7.16 1.84 -14.03
N ALA A 37 -6.28 1.50 -13.08
CA ALA A 37 -6.59 1.54 -11.66
C ALA A 37 -6.83 2.97 -11.15
N ALA A 38 -6.08 3.96 -11.64
CA ALA A 38 -6.29 5.37 -11.30
C ALA A 38 -7.65 5.88 -11.82
N ILE A 39 -8.02 5.53 -13.04
CA ILE A 39 -9.32 5.88 -13.62
C ILE A 39 -10.46 5.19 -12.87
N GLU A 40 -10.35 3.90 -12.59
CA GLU A 40 -11.34 3.15 -11.79
C GLU A 40 -11.52 3.82 -10.42
N ASN A 41 -10.43 4.28 -9.80
CA ASN A 41 -10.48 4.99 -8.53
C ASN A 41 -11.19 6.35 -8.64
N GLY A 42 -10.82 7.15 -9.63
CA GLY A 42 -11.43 8.44 -9.87
C GLY A 42 -12.94 8.31 -10.14
N MET A 43 -13.34 7.30 -10.91
CA MET A 43 -14.74 6.97 -11.17
C MET A 43 -15.45 6.56 -9.88
N ALA A 44 -14.83 5.69 -9.07
CA ALA A 44 -15.39 5.27 -7.80
C ALA A 44 -15.61 6.46 -6.85
N ASN A 45 -14.66 7.39 -6.78
CA ASN A 45 -14.76 8.60 -5.95
C ASN A 45 -15.87 9.52 -6.46
N LYS A 46 -15.90 9.80 -7.77
CA LYS A 46 -16.88 10.69 -8.39
C LYS A 46 -18.31 10.17 -8.26
N LEU A 47 -18.50 8.86 -8.33
CA LEU A 47 -19.81 8.20 -8.20
C LEU A 47 -20.21 7.93 -6.74
N GLY A 48 -19.37 8.26 -5.75
CA GLY A 48 -19.64 7.94 -4.35
C GLY A 48 -19.75 6.42 -4.10
N SER A 49 -18.94 5.63 -4.80
CA SER A 49 -18.98 4.18 -4.73
C SER A 49 -18.57 3.64 -3.35
N ASP A 50 -19.06 2.44 -3.02
CA ASP A 50 -18.76 1.77 -1.76
C ASP A 50 -17.24 1.63 -1.55
N PRO A 51 -16.69 2.23 -0.48
CA PRO A 51 -15.27 2.12 -0.19
C PRO A 51 -14.82 0.68 0.14
N GLY A 52 -15.69 -0.17 0.65
CA GLY A 52 -15.36 -1.56 0.96
C GLY A 52 -15.22 -2.46 -0.27
N TYR A 53 -15.64 -2.01 -1.46
CA TYR A 53 -15.72 -2.88 -2.62
C TYR A 53 -14.35 -3.11 -3.28
N VAL A 54 -13.93 -4.37 -3.33
CA VAL A 54 -12.61 -4.81 -3.81
C VAL A 54 -12.59 -5.23 -5.29
N GLY A 55 -13.73 -5.20 -5.98
CA GLY A 55 -13.80 -5.51 -7.42
C GLY A 55 -13.69 -6.99 -7.78
N LEU A 56 -13.82 -7.91 -6.81
CA LEU A 56 -13.70 -9.35 -7.03
C LEU A 56 -14.99 -9.98 -7.58
N ILE A 57 -16.16 -9.46 -7.21
CA ILE A 57 -17.47 -10.05 -7.56
C ILE A 57 -18.40 -8.95 -8.04
N THR A 58 -18.81 -9.01 -9.31
CA THR A 58 -19.90 -8.17 -9.81
C THR A 58 -21.20 -8.95 -9.98
N LYS A 59 -22.34 -8.28 -9.88
CA LYS A 59 -23.63 -8.88 -10.25
C LYS A 59 -23.63 -9.12 -11.75
N ASN A 60 -24.09 -10.29 -12.17
CA ASN A 60 -24.11 -10.66 -13.59
C ASN A 60 -25.24 -9.89 -14.31
N PRO A 61 -24.94 -8.96 -15.24
CA PRO A 61 -25.97 -8.19 -15.94
C PRO A 61 -26.81 -9.01 -16.93
N LEU A 62 -26.40 -10.24 -17.23
CA LEU A 62 -27.17 -11.18 -18.06
C LEU A 62 -28.16 -12.03 -17.25
N ASN A 63 -28.11 -11.93 -15.91
CA ASN A 63 -29.06 -12.63 -15.06
C ASN A 63 -30.24 -11.68 -14.74
N PRO A 64 -31.49 -12.03 -15.14
CA PRO A 64 -32.65 -11.17 -14.97
C PRO A 64 -32.99 -10.89 -13.50
N HIS A 65 -32.48 -11.68 -12.56
CA HIS A 65 -32.64 -11.43 -11.13
C HIS A 65 -32.14 -10.04 -10.70
N TRP A 66 -31.10 -9.49 -11.34
CA TRP A 66 -30.42 -8.27 -10.89
C TRP A 66 -30.92 -6.96 -11.53
N SER A 67 -32.16 -6.93 -12.05
CA SER A 67 -32.77 -5.75 -12.69
C SER A 67 -31.75 -4.94 -13.53
N PRO A 68 -31.20 -5.55 -14.60
CA PRO A 68 -30.14 -4.93 -15.38
C PRO A 68 -30.67 -3.75 -16.21
N TYR A 69 -29.90 -2.68 -16.25
CA TYR A 69 -30.05 -1.56 -17.18
C TYR A 69 -28.85 -1.51 -18.11
N TRP A 70 -29.13 -1.44 -19.41
CA TRP A 70 -28.14 -1.27 -20.46
C TRP A 70 -28.33 0.10 -21.10
N SER A 71 -27.27 0.92 -21.05
CA SER A 71 -27.33 2.28 -21.62
C SER A 71 -27.36 2.33 -23.14
N GLY A 72 -27.03 1.23 -23.82
CA GLY A 72 -26.81 1.22 -25.28
C GLY A 72 -25.58 1.99 -25.74
N ALA A 73 -24.80 2.57 -24.81
CA ALA A 73 -23.57 3.29 -25.16
C ALA A 73 -22.49 2.35 -25.69
N ASP A 74 -21.72 2.87 -26.65
CA ASP A 74 -20.54 2.21 -27.21
C ASP A 74 -19.50 1.85 -26.15
N LEU A 75 -18.54 1.02 -26.57
CA LEU A 75 -17.40 0.67 -25.74
C LEU A 75 -16.54 1.91 -25.48
N TYR A 76 -15.97 2.00 -24.28
CA TYR A 76 -15.20 3.16 -23.87
C TYR A 76 -13.72 2.98 -24.15
N ASP A 77 -13.10 4.01 -24.70
CA ASP A 77 -11.66 4.17 -24.56
C ASP A 77 -11.30 4.56 -23.13
N LEU A 78 -10.17 4.03 -22.68
CA LEU A 78 -9.70 4.28 -21.32
C LEU A 78 -9.33 5.76 -21.14
N ASP A 79 -8.74 6.38 -22.17
CA ASP A 79 -8.38 7.80 -22.18
C ASP A 79 -9.63 8.68 -22.11
N TYR A 80 -10.71 8.32 -22.83
CA TYR A 80 -11.99 9.02 -22.73
C TYR A 80 -12.52 9.04 -21.30
N LEU A 81 -12.48 7.89 -20.58
CA LEU A 81 -12.92 7.85 -19.19
C LEU A 81 -12.04 8.72 -18.26
N ALA A 82 -10.76 8.89 -18.61
CA ALA A 82 -9.83 9.68 -17.82
C ALA A 82 -10.19 11.17 -17.81
N ASP A 83 -10.76 11.71 -18.90
CA ASP A 83 -11.17 13.11 -19.00
C ASP A 83 -12.25 13.51 -17.98
N PHE A 84 -12.96 12.52 -17.42
CA PHE A 84 -14.04 12.76 -16.47
C PHE A 84 -13.61 12.62 -15.01
N VAL A 85 -12.35 12.31 -14.71
CA VAL A 85 -11.90 12.01 -13.34
C VAL A 85 -10.59 12.71 -12.99
N ASP A 86 -10.41 13.02 -11.71
CA ASP A 86 -9.12 13.50 -11.22
C ASP A 86 -8.19 12.31 -10.95
N LEU A 87 -7.20 12.13 -11.83
CA LEU A 87 -6.18 11.08 -11.71
C LEU A 87 -5.18 11.32 -10.58
N ASN A 88 -5.11 12.56 -10.07
CA ASN A 88 -4.26 12.91 -8.93
C ASN A 88 -5.02 12.82 -7.60
N ALA A 89 -6.32 12.47 -7.63
CA ALA A 89 -7.12 12.33 -6.43
C ALA A 89 -6.51 11.26 -5.50
N PRO A 90 -6.44 11.52 -4.17
CA PRO A 90 -5.92 10.55 -3.23
C PRO A 90 -6.72 9.26 -3.30
N ASN A 91 -6.05 8.14 -3.54
CA ASN A 91 -6.73 6.85 -3.60
C ASN A 91 -7.26 6.48 -2.20
N PRO A 92 -8.58 6.42 -1.96
CA PRO A 92 -9.06 6.09 -0.64
C PRO A 92 -8.80 4.62 -0.31
N LYS A 93 -8.51 3.74 -1.28
CA LYS A 93 -8.01 2.37 -1.03
C LYS A 93 -6.58 2.38 -0.45
N GLU A 94 -5.74 3.35 -0.80
CA GLU A 94 -4.45 3.55 -0.12
C GLU A 94 -4.65 4.03 1.32
N LYS A 95 -5.71 4.80 1.59
CA LYS A 95 -6.13 5.13 2.97
C LYS A 95 -6.81 3.94 3.69
N ARG A 96 -7.48 3.02 2.99
CA ARG A 96 -8.29 1.92 3.56
C ARG A 96 -7.48 0.76 4.16
N GLY A 97 -6.15 0.85 4.17
CA GLY A 97 -5.41 0.09 5.18
C GLY A 97 -5.85 0.43 6.61
N LEU A 98 -6.26 1.68 6.87
CA LEU A 98 -6.24 2.24 8.22
C LEU A 98 -7.52 2.06 9.05
N GLU A 99 -8.70 1.79 8.49
CA GLU A 99 -9.94 1.97 9.27
C GLU A 99 -10.94 0.80 9.34
N TYR A 100 -10.86 -0.26 8.52
CA TYR A 100 -11.83 -1.37 8.61
C TYR A 100 -11.23 -2.77 8.45
N GLY A 101 -11.28 -3.54 9.55
CA GLY A 101 -11.34 -5.01 9.56
C GLY A 101 -10.13 -5.76 9.01
N LEU A 102 -10.06 -5.93 7.69
CA LEU A 102 -9.10 -6.82 7.02
C LEU A 102 -7.68 -6.26 6.91
N GLY A 103 -7.50 -4.93 6.87
CA GLY A 103 -6.19 -4.31 6.70
C GLY A 103 -5.40 -4.10 7.99
N ARG A 104 -6.07 -4.10 9.15
CA ARG A 104 -5.46 -3.67 10.43
C ARG A 104 -4.37 -4.61 10.92
N ASN A 105 -4.61 -5.93 10.86
CA ASN A 105 -3.60 -6.92 11.26
C ASN A 105 -2.43 -6.95 10.27
N VAL A 106 -2.72 -6.83 8.98
CA VAL A 106 -1.71 -6.79 7.91
C VAL A 106 -0.81 -5.57 8.07
N ASN A 107 -1.38 -4.39 8.31
CA ASN A 107 -0.58 -3.17 8.51
C ASN A 107 0.25 -3.24 9.78
N LEU A 108 -0.34 -3.70 10.89
CA LEU A 108 0.43 -3.91 12.13
C LEU A 108 1.59 -4.86 11.86
N PHE A 109 1.37 -5.95 11.14
CA PHE A 109 2.43 -6.89 10.76
C PHE A 109 3.49 -6.24 9.87
N ASP A 110 3.09 -5.50 8.84
CA ASP A 110 3.98 -4.86 7.88
C ASP A 110 4.86 -3.77 8.52
N ASP A 111 4.29 -2.94 9.39
CA ASP A 111 5.03 -1.90 10.11
C ASP A 111 5.98 -2.53 11.15
N LEU A 112 5.47 -3.51 11.92
CA LEU A 112 6.22 -4.15 12.99
C LEU A 112 7.37 -5.00 12.45
N ARG A 113 7.20 -5.73 11.33
CA ARG A 113 8.29 -6.52 10.75
C ARG A 113 9.43 -5.64 10.25
N LEU A 114 9.13 -4.46 9.72
CA LEU A 114 10.15 -3.52 9.24
C LEU A 114 10.97 -2.96 10.39
N TYR A 115 10.31 -2.62 11.50
CA TYR A 115 11.01 -2.32 12.76
C TYR A 115 11.89 -3.51 13.17
N ALA A 116 11.33 -4.72 13.15
CA ALA A 116 12.04 -5.89 13.64
C ALA A 116 13.32 -6.22 12.85
N TYR A 117 13.27 -6.10 11.53
CA TYR A 117 14.43 -6.36 10.69
C TYR A 117 15.60 -5.41 10.96
N ARG A 118 15.33 -4.19 11.43
CA ARG A 118 16.36 -3.19 11.74
C ARG A 118 17.01 -3.45 13.10
N HIS A 119 16.24 -3.86 14.10
CA HIS A 119 16.69 -3.89 15.49
C HIS A 119 17.06 -5.27 16.03
N VAL A 120 16.56 -6.38 15.45
CA VAL A 120 16.76 -7.72 16.01
C VAL A 120 18.24 -8.10 16.21
N LEU A 121 19.12 -7.64 15.32
CA LEU A 121 20.55 -7.94 15.43
C LEU A 121 21.22 -7.16 16.57
N GLU A 122 20.76 -5.95 16.88
CA GLU A 122 21.25 -5.16 18.03
C GLU A 122 20.94 -5.90 19.33
N PHE A 123 19.69 -6.35 19.49
CA PHE A 123 19.27 -7.12 20.67
C PHE A 123 19.96 -8.47 20.81
N LYS A 124 20.34 -9.11 19.69
CA LYS A 124 21.16 -10.33 19.71
C LYS A 124 22.57 -10.09 20.22
N ASP A 125 23.12 -8.91 19.96
CA ASP A 125 24.50 -8.56 20.34
C ASP A 125 24.56 -8.00 21.78
N SER A 126 23.58 -7.19 22.19
CA SER A 126 23.63 -6.45 23.46
C SER A 126 22.81 -7.07 24.59
N SER A 127 21.88 -7.97 24.29
CA SER A 127 20.86 -8.38 25.26
C SER A 127 20.51 -9.86 25.11
N GLY A 128 19.27 -10.20 24.75
CA GLY A 128 18.80 -11.58 24.70
C GLY A 128 17.36 -11.71 24.26
N PHE A 129 16.90 -12.95 24.09
CA PHE A 129 15.59 -13.25 23.51
C PHE A 129 14.43 -12.66 24.31
N ASP A 130 14.47 -12.71 25.65
CA ASP A 130 13.36 -12.20 26.47
C ASP A 130 13.24 -10.68 26.39
N SER A 131 14.37 -9.97 26.34
CA SER A 131 14.41 -8.52 26.12
C SER A 131 13.85 -8.16 24.74
N TRP A 132 14.24 -8.91 23.71
CA TRP A 132 13.72 -8.77 22.35
C TRP A 132 12.20 -8.98 22.27
N MET A 133 11.69 -10.02 22.94
CA MET A 133 10.26 -10.34 22.93
C MET A 133 9.42 -9.28 23.67
N ARG A 134 9.96 -8.67 24.73
CA ARG A 134 9.31 -7.54 25.41
C ARG A 134 9.31 -6.29 24.55
N GLU A 135 10.43 -5.98 23.89
CA GLU A 135 10.52 -4.82 23.00
C GLU A 135 9.53 -4.91 21.85
N ILE A 136 9.49 -6.06 21.15
CA ILE A 136 8.61 -6.21 19.99
C ILE A 136 7.13 -6.20 20.38
N GLU A 137 6.78 -6.68 21.58
CA GLU A 137 5.41 -6.59 22.12
C GLU A 137 5.05 -5.12 22.44
N ASN A 138 5.94 -4.36 23.07
CA ASN A 138 5.74 -2.93 23.34
C ASN A 138 5.58 -2.13 22.05
N GLN A 139 6.42 -2.39 21.05
CA GLN A 139 6.32 -1.74 19.74
C GLN A 139 5.02 -2.09 19.02
N ALA A 140 4.55 -3.34 19.14
CA ALA A 140 3.26 -3.73 18.58
C ALA A 140 2.08 -2.99 19.24
N ILE A 141 2.13 -2.81 20.56
CA ILE A 141 1.12 -2.04 21.31
C ILE A 141 1.12 -0.58 20.87
N ASN A 142 2.31 0.03 20.75
CA ASN A 142 2.46 1.41 20.31
C ASN A 142 1.91 1.61 18.88
N LEU A 143 2.30 0.73 17.96
CA LEU A 143 1.81 0.76 16.58
C LEU A 143 0.30 0.53 16.49
N ASN A 144 -0.27 -0.35 17.32
CA ASN A 144 -1.72 -0.54 17.35
C ASN A 144 -2.44 0.75 17.78
N THR A 145 -1.91 1.47 18.77
CA THR A 145 -2.46 2.74 19.23
C THR A 145 -2.36 3.84 18.16
N LEU A 146 -1.23 3.91 17.45
CA LEU A 146 -0.99 4.91 16.41
C LEU A 146 -1.78 4.64 15.13
N CYS A 147 -1.81 3.39 14.66
CA CYS A 147 -2.37 3.02 13.37
C CYS A 147 -3.86 2.67 13.43
N ASN A 148 -4.41 2.31 14.61
CA ASN A 148 -5.82 1.93 14.77
C ASN A 148 -6.57 2.78 15.83
N PRO A 149 -6.45 4.12 15.86
CA PRO A 149 -6.89 4.95 17.00
C PRO A 149 -8.41 4.92 17.26
N LYS A 150 -9.22 4.66 16.22
CA LYS A 150 -10.69 4.61 16.33
C LYS A 150 -11.22 3.20 16.62
N ASN A 151 -10.40 2.16 16.41
CA ASN A 151 -10.82 0.77 16.53
C ASN A 151 -9.60 -0.14 16.74
N LEU A 152 -9.08 -0.14 17.97
CA LEU A 152 -7.89 -0.91 18.35
C LEU A 152 -8.09 -2.40 18.09
N LEU A 153 -7.02 -3.08 17.68
CA LEU A 153 -7.01 -4.54 17.67
C LEU A 153 -7.06 -5.07 19.11
N PRO A 154 -7.76 -6.20 19.37
CA PRO A 154 -7.70 -6.87 20.66
C PRO A 154 -6.26 -7.19 21.06
N PHE A 155 -5.94 -7.05 22.35
CA PHE A 155 -4.59 -7.30 22.86
C PHE A 155 -4.06 -8.70 22.49
N GLY A 156 -4.92 -9.71 22.46
CA GLY A 156 -4.56 -11.06 22.03
C GLY A 156 -4.04 -11.13 20.59
N GLU A 157 -4.64 -10.36 19.66
CA GLU A 157 -4.21 -10.31 18.26
C GLU A 157 -2.89 -9.55 18.09
N VAL A 158 -2.72 -8.44 18.82
CA VAL A 158 -1.48 -7.67 18.85
C VAL A 158 -0.33 -8.54 19.36
N LYS A 159 -0.55 -9.23 20.48
CA LYS A 159 0.43 -10.13 21.09
C LYS A 159 0.77 -11.32 20.20
N ALA A 160 -0.21 -11.91 19.51
CA ALA A 160 0.03 -13.00 18.56
C ALA A 160 0.92 -12.53 17.39
N THR A 161 0.64 -11.34 16.86
CA THR A 161 1.40 -10.71 15.78
C THR A 161 2.85 -10.45 16.21
N ALA A 162 3.03 -9.81 17.38
CA ALA A 162 4.35 -9.56 17.97
C ALA A 162 5.14 -10.86 18.19
N ARG A 163 4.50 -11.90 18.74
CA ARG A 163 5.14 -13.21 18.96
C ARG A 163 5.57 -13.88 17.66
N SER A 164 4.74 -13.81 16.62
CA SER A 164 5.06 -14.38 15.31
C SER A 164 6.31 -13.74 14.71
N ILE A 165 6.32 -12.41 14.63
CA ILE A 165 7.44 -11.63 14.09
C ILE A 165 8.69 -11.81 14.96
N GLY A 166 8.56 -11.67 16.28
CA GLY A 166 9.68 -11.73 17.22
C GLY A 166 10.41 -13.07 17.16
N LYS A 167 9.67 -14.20 17.19
CA LYS A 167 10.25 -15.53 17.08
C LYS A 167 10.90 -15.79 15.73
N TRP A 168 10.21 -15.41 14.64
CA TRP A 168 10.72 -15.66 13.30
C TRP A 168 11.99 -14.86 13.03
N THR A 169 12.00 -13.57 13.37
CA THR A 169 13.20 -12.73 13.20
C THR A 169 14.35 -13.20 14.06
N TRP A 170 14.10 -13.58 15.32
CA TRP A 170 15.15 -14.14 16.18
C TRP A 170 15.74 -15.44 15.63
N LYS A 171 14.92 -16.32 15.06
CA LYS A 171 15.40 -17.57 14.47
C LYS A 171 16.20 -17.36 13.18
N ASN A 172 15.74 -16.46 12.30
CA ASN A 172 16.23 -16.38 10.92
C ASN A 172 17.30 -15.30 10.69
N PHE A 173 17.44 -14.33 11.59
CA PHE A 173 18.43 -13.26 11.42
C PHE A 173 19.76 -13.62 12.08
N SER A 174 20.86 -13.39 11.34
CA SER A 174 22.23 -13.51 11.84
C SER A 174 23.12 -12.46 11.19
N ARG A 175 24.23 -12.11 11.85
CA ARG A 175 25.23 -11.18 11.32
C ARG A 175 25.86 -11.69 10.03
N SER A 176 26.10 -13.00 9.91
CA SER A 176 26.64 -13.62 8.70
C SER A 176 25.69 -13.53 7.51
N ALA A 177 24.39 -13.80 7.72
CA ALA A 177 23.37 -13.66 6.68
C ALA A 177 23.21 -12.19 6.27
N PHE A 178 23.17 -11.27 7.23
CA PHE A 178 23.11 -9.84 6.96
C PHE A 178 24.31 -9.34 6.15
N SER A 179 25.52 -9.74 6.54
CA SER A 179 26.76 -9.41 5.81
C SER A 179 26.72 -9.95 4.37
N SER A 180 26.25 -11.18 4.18
CA SER A 180 26.10 -11.79 2.85
C SER A 180 25.12 -11.02 1.96
N VAL A 181 23.98 -10.60 2.51
CA VAL A 181 22.99 -9.76 1.83
C VAL A 181 23.59 -8.38 1.49
N GLN A 182 24.34 -7.76 2.40
CA GLN A 182 25.01 -6.48 2.16
C GLN A 182 26.09 -6.59 1.09
N ALA A 183 26.91 -7.64 1.11
CA ALA A 183 27.92 -7.90 0.08
C ALA A 183 27.28 -8.12 -1.30
N HIS A 184 26.19 -8.89 -1.38
CA HIS A 184 25.45 -9.08 -2.63
C HIS A 184 24.87 -7.75 -3.14
N ARG A 185 24.22 -6.95 -2.27
CA ARG A 185 23.72 -5.62 -2.63
C ARG A 185 24.84 -4.67 -3.06
N GLY A 186 25.98 -4.71 -2.38
CA GLY A 186 27.19 -3.97 -2.72
C GLY A 186 27.71 -4.31 -4.11
N ARG A 187 27.75 -5.60 -4.47
CA ARG A 187 28.11 -6.05 -5.83
C ARG A 187 27.14 -5.54 -6.89
N MET A 188 25.82 -5.62 -6.63
CA MET A 188 24.80 -5.11 -7.56
C MET A 188 24.88 -3.59 -7.74
N ASN A 189 25.23 -2.86 -6.68
CA ASN A 189 25.35 -1.40 -6.72
C ASN A 189 26.74 -0.91 -7.17
N GLY A 190 27.78 -1.76 -7.11
CA GLY A 190 29.16 -1.44 -7.46
C GLY A 190 29.39 -1.12 -8.94
N GLY A 191 28.43 -1.41 -9.81
CA GLY A 191 28.42 -0.96 -11.21
C GLY A 191 27.89 0.47 -11.44
N LYS A 192 27.24 1.07 -10.43
CA LYS A 192 26.75 2.45 -10.48
C LYS A 192 27.62 3.31 -9.57
N LYS A 193 28.77 3.78 -10.08
CA LYS A 193 29.49 4.89 -9.46
C LYS A 193 28.50 6.04 -9.28
N LYS A 194 28.11 6.33 -8.04
CA LYS A 194 27.53 7.62 -7.73
C LYS A 194 28.63 8.63 -8.03
N ASN A 195 28.51 9.37 -9.12
CA ASN A 195 29.24 10.62 -9.30
C ASN A 195 28.78 11.52 -8.14
N ASN A 196 29.49 11.45 -7.01
CA ASN A 196 29.45 12.48 -6.00
C ASN A 196 30.13 13.71 -6.60
N TYR A 197 29.44 14.40 -7.51
CA TYR A 197 29.67 15.82 -7.66
C TYR A 197 29.24 16.43 -6.32
N LYS A 198 30.21 16.57 -5.42
CA LYS A 198 30.14 17.50 -4.30
C LYS A 198 29.79 18.85 -4.92
N LYS A 199 28.53 19.27 -4.79
CA LYS A 199 28.10 20.62 -5.11
C LYS A 199 28.64 21.54 -4.02
N GLN A 200 29.94 21.79 -4.07
CA GLN A 200 30.64 22.77 -3.24
C GLN A 200 30.10 24.20 -3.52
N SER A 201 29.40 24.39 -4.66
CA SER A 201 28.82 25.68 -5.07
C SER A 201 27.64 26.16 -4.23
N ASN A 202 26.99 25.31 -3.42
CA ASN A 202 25.80 25.74 -2.65
C ASN A 202 26.14 26.33 -1.27
N ILE A 203 27.35 26.12 -0.74
CA ILE A 203 27.76 26.66 0.57
C ILE A 203 28.27 28.08 0.42
N GLU A 204 29.03 28.38 -0.65
CA GLU A 204 29.50 29.74 -0.95
C GLU A 204 28.33 30.68 -1.33
N GLU A 205 27.33 30.20 -2.08
CA GLU A 205 26.10 30.97 -2.35
C GLU A 205 25.27 31.25 -1.09
N MET A 206 25.19 30.30 -0.15
CA MET A 206 24.50 30.51 1.14
C MET A 206 25.24 31.49 2.06
N ILE A 207 26.58 31.43 2.12
CA ILE A 207 27.39 32.37 2.92
C ILE A 207 27.29 33.79 2.33
N ARG A 208 27.23 33.92 1.00
CA ARG A 208 27.03 35.21 0.32
C ARG A 208 25.63 35.81 0.55
N PHE A 209 24.60 34.97 0.72
CA PHE A 209 23.24 35.42 1.02
C PHE A 209 23.04 35.84 2.49
N LEU A 210 23.79 35.25 3.42
CA LEU A 210 23.68 35.54 4.86
C LEU A 210 24.64 36.65 5.35
N GLY A 211 25.61 37.06 4.54
CA GLY A 211 26.63 38.06 4.89
C GLY A 211 26.47 39.44 4.24
N GLY A 212 25.27 39.80 3.78
CA GLY A 212 25.03 41.11 3.15
C GLY A 212 24.87 42.23 4.18
N GLU A 213 25.95 42.98 4.42
CA GLU A 213 25.94 44.29 5.07
C GLU A 213 24.93 45.24 4.40
N LYS A 214 24.03 45.80 5.22
CA LYS A 214 23.91 47.23 5.49
C LYS A 214 23.29 47.44 6.86
#